data_AF-M1Y532-F1
#
_entry.id   AF-M1Y532-F1
#
_cell.length_a   1.000
_cell.length_b   1.000
_cell.length_c   1.000
_cell.angle_alpha   90.00
_cell.angle_beta   90.00
_cell.angle_gamma   90.00
#
_symmetry.space_group_name_H-M   'P 1'
#
loop_
_entity.id
_entity.type
_entity.pdbx_description
1 polymer ?
#
loop_
_entity_poly.entity_id
_entity_poly.type
_entity_poly.pdbx_seq_one_letter_code
_entity_poly.pdbx_strand_id
1 'polypeptide(L)'
;MPDGELVVGDTSPLLNVALIGRLDLLREQFDGVTAPEQVWDELAAGDDGLDDLRALRDGGFLELVPVEESSLFVELRRELDRLRAEGFWISDELYHDVLDAAVAT
;
A
#
# COMPACT_ATOMS: atom_id res chain seq x y z
N MET A 1 -0.51 9.04 -16.48
CA MET A 1 -0.48 9.30 -15.03
C MET A 1 -0.96 10.74 -14.86
N PRO A 2 -2.09 10.99 -14.18
CA PRO A 2 -2.36 12.36 -13.77
C PRO A 2 -1.24 12.82 -12.82
N ASP A 3 -1.09 14.13 -12.76
CA ASP A 3 0.06 14.88 -12.28
C ASP A 3 0.49 14.54 -10.83
N GLY A 4 1.80 14.40 -10.60
CA GLY A 4 2.48 14.68 -9.32
C GLY A 4 2.24 13.78 -8.09
N GLU A 5 1.23 12.91 -8.08
CA GLU A 5 0.80 12.22 -6.86
C GLU A 5 1.36 10.78 -6.75
N LEU A 6 1.99 10.44 -5.61
CA LEU A 6 2.51 9.09 -5.33
C LEU A 6 1.49 8.28 -4.53
N VAL A 7 1.09 7.12 -5.06
CA VAL A 7 0.29 6.14 -4.30
C VAL A 7 1.22 5.07 -3.71
N VAL A 8 1.12 4.85 -2.40
CA VAL A 8 1.95 3.91 -1.67
C VAL A 8 1.09 2.80 -1.04
N GLY A 9 1.25 1.56 -1.50
CA GLY A 9 0.51 0.39 -0.99
C GLY A 9 1.24 -0.45 0.07
N ASP A 10 2.46 -0.07 0.47
CA ASP A 10 3.31 -0.81 1.41
C ASP A 10 3.92 0.19 2.41
N THR A 11 4.23 -0.23 3.62
CA THR A 11 4.89 0.61 4.64
C THR A 11 6.35 0.91 4.31
N SER A 12 7.03 -0.01 3.63
CA SER A 12 8.48 0.01 3.42
C SER A 12 9.00 1.28 2.72
N PRO A 13 8.36 1.79 1.65
CA PRO A 13 8.81 3.01 0.99
C PRO A 13 8.80 4.25 1.91
N LEU A 14 7.74 4.44 2.71
CA LEU A 14 7.64 5.57 3.63
C LEU A 14 8.59 5.43 4.82
N LEU A 15 8.64 4.23 5.41
CA LEU A 15 9.49 3.92 6.54
C LEU A 15 10.98 4.11 6.19
N ASN A 16 11.43 3.56 5.06
CA ASN A 16 12.85 3.62 4.69
C ASN A 16 13.33 5.07 4.51
N VAL A 17 12.52 5.92 3.88
CA VAL A 17 12.85 7.34 3.68
C VAL A 17 12.85 8.11 5.01
N ALA A 18 11.91 7.79 5.92
CA ALA A 18 11.88 8.33 7.27
C ALA A 18 13.11 7.91 8.09
N LEU A 19 13.48 6.64 8.05
CA LEU A 19 14.63 6.08 8.80
C LEU A 19 15.97 6.70 8.39
N ILE A 20 16.14 7.09 7.12
CA ILE A 20 17.33 7.80 6.65
C ILE A 20 17.23 9.33 6.80
N GLY A 21 16.12 9.84 7.35
CA GLY A 21 15.89 11.28 7.54
C GLY A 21 15.76 12.06 6.24
N ARG A 22 15.24 11.45 5.16
CA ARG A 22 15.17 12.06 3.81
C ARG A 22 13.75 12.29 3.28
N LEU A 23 12.80 12.57 4.16
CA LEU A 23 11.41 12.86 3.77
C LEU A 23 11.26 14.14 2.93
N ASP A 24 12.30 14.98 2.85
CA ASP A 24 12.42 16.06 1.86
C ASP A 24 12.34 15.53 0.42
N LEU A 25 12.92 14.36 0.13
CA LEU A 25 12.90 13.78 -1.21
C LEU A 25 11.50 13.45 -1.72
N LEU A 26 10.54 13.19 -0.82
CA LEU A 26 9.15 12.98 -1.21
C LEU A 26 8.53 14.31 -1.68
N ARG A 27 8.78 15.39 -0.95
CA ARG A 27 8.27 16.73 -1.27
C ARG A 27 8.93 17.36 -2.50
N GLU A 28 10.16 16.97 -2.81
CA GLU A 28 10.86 17.44 -4.01
C GLU A 28 10.37 16.76 -5.30
N GLN A 29 9.84 15.54 -5.18
CA GLN A 29 9.48 14.70 -6.34
C GLN A 29 7.98 14.56 -6.56
N PHE A 30 7.17 14.80 -5.54
CA PHE A 30 5.72 14.59 -5.56
C PHE A 30 4.99 15.77 -4.93
N ASP A 31 3.80 16.04 -5.45
CA ASP A 31 2.89 17.08 -4.93
C ASP A 31 2.12 16.60 -3.70
N GLY A 32 2.01 15.28 -3.53
CA GLY A 32 1.37 14.62 -2.40
C GLY A 32 1.60 13.11 -2.42
N VAL A 33 1.33 12.49 -1.28
CA VAL A 33 1.37 11.03 -1.10
C VAL A 33 0.02 10.57 -0.60
N THR A 34 -0.52 9.53 -1.23
CA THR A 34 -1.73 8.86 -0.80
C THR A 34 -1.38 7.43 -0.39
N ALA A 35 -1.85 7.00 0.79
CA ALA A 35 -1.61 5.66 1.32
C ALA A 35 -2.89 5.05 1.91
N PRO A 36 -3.08 3.72 1.83
CA PRO A 36 -4.14 3.04 2.56
C PRO A 36 -4.06 3.29 4.07
N GLU A 37 -5.20 3.37 4.75
CA GLU A 37 -5.25 3.42 6.23
C GLU A 37 -4.48 2.24 6.87
N GLN A 38 -4.55 1.07 6.25
CA GLN A 38 -3.84 -0.13 6.71
C GLN A 38 -2.31 0.05 6.73
N VAL A 39 -1.75 0.78 5.75
CA VAL A 39 -0.32 1.11 5.72
C VAL A 39 0.04 1.99 6.92
N TRP A 40 -0.84 2.92 7.30
CA TRP A 40 -0.62 3.72 8.50
C TRP A 40 -0.68 2.90 9.78
N ASP A 41 -1.63 1.97 9.90
CA ASP A 41 -1.76 1.12 11.08
C ASP A 41 -0.51 0.26 11.33
N GLU A 42 0.05 -0.32 10.27
CA GLU A 42 1.30 -1.08 10.34
C GLU A 42 2.50 -0.19 10.71
N LEU A 43 2.61 1.00 10.10
CA LEU A 43 3.65 1.97 10.45
C LEU A 43 3.53 2.39 11.91
N ALA A 44 2.31 2.68 12.38
CA ALA A 44 2.01 3.15 13.72
C ALA A 44 2.21 2.08 14.82
N ALA A 45 2.20 0.80 14.45
CA ALA A 45 2.53 -0.31 15.33
C ALA A 45 4.04 -0.48 15.58
N GLY A 46 4.89 0.16 14.78
CA GLY A 46 6.34 0.22 14.98
C GLY A 46 6.77 1.30 15.98
N ASP A 47 7.92 1.09 16.65
CA ASP A 47 8.42 1.98 17.71
C ASP A 47 9.26 3.17 17.19
N ASP A 48 9.74 3.16 15.94
CA ASP A 48 10.75 4.13 15.46
C ASP A 48 10.36 4.88 14.17
N GLY A 49 10.67 6.18 14.10
CA GLY A 49 10.66 6.98 12.85
C GLY A 49 9.34 7.64 12.44
N LEU A 50 8.33 7.62 13.31
CA LEU A 50 6.97 8.10 12.96
C LEU A 50 6.74 9.60 13.12
N ASP A 51 7.56 10.32 13.88
CA ASP A 51 7.26 11.72 14.20
C ASP A 51 7.25 12.62 12.96
N ASP A 52 8.19 12.40 12.05
CA ASP A 52 8.23 13.13 10.78
C ASP A 52 7.13 12.68 9.81
N LEU A 53 6.74 11.40 9.84
CA LEU A 53 5.59 10.86 9.08
C LEU A 53 4.25 11.42 9.59
N ARG A 54 4.10 11.57 10.91
CA ARG A 54 2.96 12.27 11.52
C ARG A 54 2.91 13.71 11.08
N ALA A 55 4.05 14.41 11.04
CA ALA A 55 4.10 15.79 10.57
C ALA A 55 3.71 15.94 9.08
N LEU A 56 4.09 14.97 8.21
CA LEU A 56 3.63 14.93 6.82
C LEU A 56 2.11 14.76 6.72
N ARG A 57 1.54 13.85 7.51
CA ARG A 57 0.10 13.58 7.55
C ARG A 57 -0.67 14.77 8.08
N ASP A 58 -0.28 15.29 9.24
CA ASP A 58 -0.94 16.44 9.88
C ASP A 58 -0.80 17.72 9.04
N GLY A 59 0.24 17.80 8.21
CA GLY A 59 0.45 18.85 7.21
C GLY A 59 -0.28 18.64 5.88
N GLY A 60 -1.03 17.55 5.72
CA GLY A 60 -1.83 17.26 4.52
C GLY A 60 -1.03 16.79 3.30
N PHE A 61 0.27 16.48 3.46
CA PHE A 61 1.09 15.94 2.36
C PHE A 61 0.94 14.42 2.24
N LEU A 62 0.63 13.74 3.36
CA LEU A 62 0.28 12.32 3.38
C LEU A 62 -1.23 12.18 3.66
N GLU A 63 -1.99 11.83 2.64
CA GLU A 63 -3.42 11.53 2.74
C GLU A 63 -3.61 10.02 2.97
N LEU A 64 -4.50 9.69 3.92
CA LEU A 64 -4.88 8.30 4.19
C LEU A 64 -6.24 8.04 3.58
N VAL A 65 -6.33 6.99 2.77
CA VAL A 65 -7.56 6.58 2.11
C VAL A 65 -8.01 5.21 2.60
N PRO A 66 -9.30 5.02 2.90
CA PRO A 66 -9.83 3.71 3.17
C PRO A 66 -9.74 2.87 1.89
N VAL A 67 -9.21 1.66 2.00
CA VAL A 67 -9.24 0.67 0.93
C VAL A 67 -10.20 -0.42 1.32
N GLU A 68 -11.30 -0.52 0.59
CA GLU A 68 -12.24 -1.63 0.68
C GLU A 68 -11.78 -2.74 -0.26
N GLU A 69 -11.32 -3.87 0.30
CA GLU A 69 -11.16 -5.08 -0.51
C GLU A 69 -12.56 -5.58 -0.90
N SER A 70 -12.79 -5.76 -2.21
CA SER A 70 -14.07 -6.31 -2.67
C SER A 70 -14.25 -7.70 -2.04
N SER A 71 -15.47 -8.03 -1.61
CA SER A 71 -15.74 -9.36 -1.04
C SER A 71 -15.36 -10.48 -2.01
N LEU A 72 -15.49 -10.22 -3.32
CA LEU A 72 -15.05 -11.11 -4.38
C LEU A 72 -13.53 -11.31 -4.39
N PHE A 73 -12.75 -10.22 -4.28
CA PHE A 73 -11.29 -10.31 -4.21
C PHE A 73 -10.84 -11.17 -3.03
N VAL A 74 -11.41 -10.94 -1.85
CA VAL A 74 -11.08 -11.69 -0.62
C VAL A 74 -11.38 -13.18 -0.78
N GLU A 75 -12.58 -13.51 -1.25
CA GLU A 75 -13.01 -14.91 -1.44
C GLU A 75 -12.18 -15.61 -2.51
N LEU A 76 -11.92 -14.93 -3.64
CA LEU A 76 -11.16 -15.48 -4.74
C LEU A 76 -9.69 -15.73 -4.36
N ARG A 77 -9.04 -14.76 -3.70
CA ARG A 77 -7.67 -14.91 -3.18
C ARG A 77 -7.58 -16.10 -2.24
N ARG A 78 -8.49 -16.20 -1.28
CA ARG A 78 -8.52 -17.30 -0.31
C ARG A 78 -8.63 -18.66 -1.00
N GLU A 79 -9.45 -18.78 -2.03
CA GLU A 79 -9.64 -20.04 -2.74
C GLU A 79 -8.45 -20.40 -3.62
N LEU A 80 -7.85 -19.42 -4.31
CA LEU A 80 -6.63 -19.62 -5.09
C LEU A 80 -5.45 -20.03 -4.20
N ASP A 81 -5.27 -19.37 -3.05
CA ASP A 81 -4.25 -19.73 -2.05
C ASP A 81 -4.45 -21.17 -1.55
N ARG A 82 -5.70 -21.56 -1.24
CA ARG A 82 -6.05 -22.93 -0.85
C ARG A 82 -5.67 -23.95 -1.92
N LEU A 83 -6.04 -23.69 -3.18
CA LEU A 83 -5.73 -24.57 -4.30
C LEU A 83 -4.21 -24.73 -4.50
N ARG A 84 -3.44 -23.63 -4.43
CA ARG A 84 -1.97 -23.68 -4.53
C ARG A 84 -1.36 -24.52 -3.41
N ALA A 85 -1.86 -24.39 -2.18
CA ALA A 85 -1.43 -25.20 -1.05
C ALA A 85 -1.77 -26.70 -1.22
N GLU A 86 -2.85 -27.02 -1.94
CA GLU A 86 -3.25 -28.39 -2.29
C GLU A 86 -2.49 -28.95 -3.52
N GLY A 87 -1.59 -28.17 -4.12
CA GLY A 87 -0.74 -28.59 -5.25
C GLY A 87 -1.31 -28.24 -6.63
N PHE A 88 -2.38 -27.45 -6.71
CA PHE A 88 -2.83 -26.86 -7.96
C PHE A 88 -1.82 -25.82 -8.44
N TRP A 89 -1.39 -25.94 -9.70
CA TRP A 89 -0.44 -24.99 -10.27
C TRP A 89 -1.14 -23.90 -11.07
N ILE A 90 -0.76 -22.65 -10.80
CA ILE A 90 -1.10 -21.44 -11.54
C ILE A 90 0.16 -20.59 -11.60
N SER A 91 0.40 -19.89 -12.71
CA SER A 91 1.51 -18.94 -12.78
C SER A 91 1.25 -17.73 -11.88
N ASP A 92 2.31 -17.11 -11.36
CA ASP A 92 2.18 -15.90 -10.55
C ASP A 92 1.51 -14.77 -11.36
N GLU A 93 1.86 -14.63 -12.65
CA GLU A 93 1.24 -13.65 -13.56
C GLU A 93 -0.28 -13.85 -13.64
N LEU A 94 -0.75 -15.07 -13.93
CA LEU A 94 -2.18 -15.35 -14.04
C LEU A 94 -2.91 -15.26 -12.68
N TYR A 95 -2.23 -15.61 -11.59
CA TYR A 95 -2.76 -15.43 -10.24
C TYR A 95 -3.06 -13.95 -9.96
N HIS A 96 -2.12 -13.06 -10.28
CA HIS A 96 -2.29 -11.61 -10.11
C HIS A 96 -3.34 -11.05 -11.07
N ASP A 97 -3.32 -11.42 -12.35
CA ASP A 97 -4.32 -10.96 -13.34
C ASP A 97 -5.77 -11.27 -12.91
N VAL A 98 -5.99 -12.48 -12.36
CA VAL A 98 -7.31 -12.92 -11.89
C VAL A 98 -7.75 -12.14 -10.66
N LEU A 99 -6.82 -11.80 -9.76
CA LEU A 99 -7.12 -11.00 -8.59
C LEU A 99 -7.41 -9.53 -8.96
N ASP A 100 -6.64 -8.95 -9.88
CA ASP A 100 -6.85 -7.58 -10.34
C ASP A 100 -8.23 -7.43 -11.01
N ALA A 101 -8.65 -8.44 -11.78
CA ALA A 101 -9.99 -8.48 -12.37
C ALA A 101 -11.11 -8.46 -11.31
N ALA A 102 -10.88 -9.01 -10.12
CA ALA A 102 -11.84 -9.04 -9.02
C ALA A 102 -11.99 -7.69 -8.28
N VAL A 103 -11.04 -6.76 -8.48
CA VAL A 103 -11.11 -5.38 -7.95
C VAL A 103 -11.81 -4.44 -8.95
N ALA A 104 -11.77 -4.76 -10.25
CA ALA A 104 -12.32 -3.93 -11.32
C ALA A 104 -13.85 -4.10 -11.55
N THR A 105 -14.54 -4.85 -10.69
CA THR A 105 -15.97 -5.22 -10.83
C THR A 105 -16.80 -4.56 -9.74
#